data_AF-A0A935QXA8-F1
#
_entry.id   AF-A0A935QXA8-F1
#
_cell.length_a   1.000
_cell.length_b   1.000
_cell.length_c   1.000
_cell.angle_alpha   90.00
_cell.angle_beta   90.00
_cell.angle_gamma   90.00
#
_symmetry.space_group_name_H-M   'P 1'
#
loop_
_entity.id
_entity.type
_entity.pdbx_description
1 polymer ?
#
loop_
_entity_poly.entity_id
_entity_poly.type
_entity_poly.pdbx_seq_one_letter_code
_entity_poly.pdbx_strand_id
1 'polypeptide(L)'
;MASSWPRRAPSPLPADARGALSVGALPLGDDSPAAYSSQGPTDDGRLKPELVGPSGVSTLSLGAGGFEGSSAATPHVAGLVALWIDRARRDGPQEITDGLLLRAVDLGEPGPDSVSGHGAARAGDLPPRCGCAASPTRAAAPWTLILALFVRVRRRTTCALAARSAIV
;
A
#
# COMPACT_ATOMS: atom_id res chain seq x y z
N MET A 1 -25.43 20.13 -3.00
CA MET A 1 -26.12 19.54 -1.85
C MET A 1 -25.07 18.75 -1.07
N ALA A 2 -24.57 19.31 0.03
CA ALA A 2 -23.56 18.65 0.86
C ALA A 2 -24.27 17.62 1.75
N SER A 3 -24.00 16.33 1.54
CA SER A 3 -24.50 15.26 2.40
C SER A 3 -23.83 15.36 3.77
N SER A 4 -24.55 15.94 4.73
CA SER A 4 -24.14 16.08 6.12
C SER A 4 -24.17 14.73 6.82
N TRP A 5 -23.11 13.95 6.65
CA TRP A 5 -22.79 12.88 7.59
C TRP A 5 -22.41 13.52 8.94
N PRO A 6 -22.90 13.02 10.09
CA PRO A 6 -22.45 13.52 11.39
C PRO A 6 -20.94 13.35 11.47
N ARG A 7 -20.21 14.42 11.81
CA ARG A 7 -18.75 14.41 11.94
C ARG A 7 -18.35 13.32 12.93
N ARG A 8 -17.88 12.18 12.42
CA ARG A 8 -17.26 11.11 13.20
C ARG A 8 -15.95 11.63 13.78
N ALA A 9 -15.56 11.13 14.96
CA ALA A 9 -14.48 11.72 15.74
C ALA A 9 -13.19 11.87 14.90
N PRO A 10 -12.51 13.04 14.99
CA PRO A 10 -11.27 13.29 14.26
C PRO A 10 -10.25 12.22 14.61
N SER A 11 -9.36 11.93 13.65
CA SER A 11 -8.31 10.92 13.81
C SER A 11 -7.52 11.20 15.11
N PRO A 12 -7.54 10.30 16.11
CA PRO A 12 -6.99 10.57 17.43
C PRO A 12 -5.46 10.60 17.40
N LEU A 13 -4.84 11.29 18.35
CA LEU A 13 -3.41 11.15 18.63
C LEU A 13 -3.11 9.67 18.98
N PRO A 14 -2.05 9.02 18.43
CA PRO A 14 -1.01 9.56 17.55
C PRO A 14 -1.26 9.35 16.05
N ALA A 15 -2.46 8.90 15.65
CA ALA A 15 -2.81 8.63 14.26
C ALA A 15 -2.95 9.90 13.40
N ASP A 16 -2.87 11.09 13.98
CA ASP A 16 -2.75 12.35 13.26
C ASP A 16 -1.28 12.69 12.92
N ALA A 17 -0.27 11.97 13.43
CA ALA A 17 1.13 12.32 13.19
C ALA A 17 1.51 12.29 11.69
N ARG A 18 2.33 13.25 11.24
CA ARG A 18 2.75 13.39 9.83
C ARG A 18 3.57 12.21 9.31
N GLY A 19 4.37 11.58 10.18
CA GLY A 19 5.22 10.44 9.82
C GLY A 19 4.56 9.07 10.09
N ALA A 20 3.34 9.04 10.63
CA ALA A 20 2.62 7.80 10.87
C ALA A 20 1.75 7.45 9.67
N LEU A 21 1.74 6.18 9.27
CA LEU A 21 0.74 5.65 8.35
C LEU A 21 -0.50 5.25 9.15
N SER A 22 -1.60 5.98 8.95
CA SER A 22 -2.83 5.78 9.71
C SER A 22 -3.81 4.90 8.96
N VAL A 23 -4.39 3.95 9.68
CA VAL A 23 -5.18 2.87 9.11
C VAL A 23 -6.59 2.89 9.72
N GLY A 24 -7.60 3.10 8.87
CA GLY A 24 -9.00 2.94 9.26
C GLY A 24 -9.48 1.49 9.15
N ALA A 25 -10.68 1.22 9.67
CA ALA A 25 -11.26 -0.12 9.69
C ALA A 25 -12.23 -0.34 8.52
N LEU A 26 -12.01 -1.40 7.75
CA LEU A 26 -12.91 -1.88 6.69
C LEU A 26 -13.39 -3.30 7.05
N PRO A 27 -14.66 -3.48 7.44
CA PRO A 27 -15.19 -4.80 7.75
C PRO A 27 -15.05 -5.77 6.57
N LEU A 28 -14.72 -7.03 6.84
CA LEU A 28 -14.64 -8.05 5.81
C LEU A 28 -15.99 -8.25 5.11
N GLY A 29 -16.00 -8.09 3.79
CA GLY A 29 -17.19 -8.29 2.96
C GLY A 29 -18.00 -7.01 2.69
N ASP A 30 -17.63 -5.90 3.31
CA ASP A 30 -18.22 -4.59 3.07
C ASP A 30 -17.32 -3.75 2.14
N ASP A 31 -17.95 -2.89 1.33
CA ASP A 31 -17.27 -1.92 0.47
C ASP A 31 -17.23 -0.51 1.10
N SER A 32 -17.57 -0.41 2.39
CA SER A 32 -17.58 0.86 3.13
C SER A 32 -16.87 0.72 4.49
N PRO A 33 -16.04 1.70 4.91
CA PRO A 33 -15.40 1.68 6.22
C PRO A 33 -16.40 1.60 7.37
N ALA A 34 -15.98 0.96 8.48
CA ALA A 34 -16.82 0.74 9.64
C ALA A 34 -17.31 2.07 10.25
N ALA A 35 -18.55 2.11 10.73
CA ALA A 35 -19.14 3.32 11.29
C ALA A 35 -18.37 3.91 12.49
N TYR A 36 -17.66 3.06 13.24
CA TYR A 36 -16.82 3.46 14.37
C TYR A 36 -15.42 3.94 13.96
N SER A 37 -15.01 3.73 12.70
CA SER A 37 -13.68 4.13 12.24
C SER A 37 -13.58 5.65 12.28
N SER A 38 -12.54 6.17 12.96
CA SER A 38 -12.25 7.60 12.97
C SER A 38 -12.02 8.10 11.54
N GLN A 39 -12.43 9.33 11.31
CA GLN A 39 -12.39 9.99 10.01
C GLN A 39 -11.68 11.32 10.15
N GLY A 40 -10.97 11.71 9.10
CA GLY A 40 -10.35 13.02 9.03
C GLY A 40 -11.31 14.08 8.51
N PRO A 41 -10.75 15.24 8.11
CA PRO A 41 -9.32 15.57 8.20
C PRO A 41 -8.83 15.71 9.65
N THR A 42 -7.52 15.79 9.85
CA THR A 42 -6.95 16.24 11.13
C THR A 42 -7.32 17.70 11.40
N ASP A 43 -7.08 18.18 12.63
CA ASP A 43 -7.33 19.58 13.00
C ASP A 43 -6.56 20.60 12.13
N ASP A 44 -5.41 20.20 11.57
CA ASP A 44 -4.61 20.99 10.63
C ASP A 44 -4.95 20.74 9.15
N GLY A 45 -6.06 20.05 8.86
CA GLY A 45 -6.62 19.87 7.52
C GLY A 45 -5.97 18.78 6.67
N ARG A 46 -5.11 17.92 7.24
CA ARG A 46 -4.50 16.82 6.50
C ARG A 46 -5.47 15.65 6.34
N LEU A 47 -5.32 14.95 5.22
CA LEU A 47 -6.06 13.73 4.93
C LEU A 47 -5.61 12.61 5.89
N LYS A 48 -6.55 12.11 6.70
CA LYS A 48 -6.40 10.93 7.55
C LYS A 48 -7.75 10.18 7.58
N PRO A 49 -7.77 8.85 7.75
CA PRO A 49 -6.61 7.95 7.61
C PRO A 49 -6.05 7.99 6.18
N GLU A 50 -4.82 7.53 5.97
CA GLU A 50 -4.27 7.44 4.61
C GLU A 50 -4.90 6.29 3.81
N LEU A 51 -5.29 5.20 4.48
CA LEU A 51 -5.89 4.01 3.88
C LEU A 51 -6.72 3.25 4.92
N VAL A 52 -7.52 2.29 4.46
CA VAL A 52 -8.28 1.37 5.34
C VAL A 52 -7.81 -0.07 5.17
N GLY A 53 -7.83 -0.82 6.26
CA GLY A 53 -7.44 -2.23 6.28
C GLY A 53 -8.55 -3.14 6.81
N PRO A 54 -8.42 -4.47 6.63
CA PRO A 54 -9.43 -5.44 7.06
C PRO A 54 -9.71 -5.40 8.57
N SER A 55 -10.98 -5.37 8.93
CA SER A 55 -11.52 -5.52 10.28
C SER A 55 -12.50 -6.69 10.33
N GLY A 56 -12.74 -7.23 11.52
CA GLY A 56 -13.59 -8.42 11.69
C GLY A 56 -12.87 -9.67 11.22
N VAL A 57 -11.57 -9.73 11.48
CA VAL A 57 -10.71 -10.79 11.00
C VAL A 57 -10.73 -11.97 11.97
N SER A 58 -10.61 -13.17 11.41
CA SER A 58 -10.50 -14.40 12.18
C SER A 58 -9.09 -14.54 12.75
N THR A 59 -8.98 -14.85 14.04
CA THR A 59 -7.69 -15.13 14.70
C THR A 59 -7.77 -16.40 15.53
N LEU A 60 -6.61 -17.01 15.81
CA LEU A 60 -6.57 -18.21 16.66
C LEU A 60 -7.04 -17.93 18.09
N SER A 61 -6.79 -16.73 18.61
CA SER A 61 -7.10 -16.35 20.00
C SER A 61 -8.53 -15.86 20.20
N LEU A 62 -9.13 -15.21 19.19
CA LEU A 62 -10.47 -14.61 19.29
C LEU A 62 -11.53 -15.33 18.45
N GLY A 63 -11.14 -16.34 17.67
CA GLY A 63 -12.05 -17.11 16.83
C GLY A 63 -12.40 -16.42 15.51
N ALA A 64 -13.43 -16.94 14.84
CA ALA A 64 -13.87 -16.45 13.54
C ALA A 64 -14.53 -15.07 13.66
N GLY A 65 -14.06 -14.09 12.90
CA GLY A 65 -14.57 -12.71 12.94
C GLY A 65 -14.39 -12.00 14.30
N GLY A 66 -13.61 -12.57 15.21
CA GLY A 66 -13.57 -12.11 16.61
C GLY A 66 -12.69 -10.88 16.85
N PHE A 67 -11.91 -10.42 15.86
CA PHE A 67 -11.03 -9.26 16.01
C PHE A 67 -11.46 -8.10 15.11
N GLU A 68 -12.07 -7.11 15.75
CA GLU A 68 -12.64 -5.91 15.13
C GLU A 68 -11.86 -4.65 15.50
N GLY A 69 -12.06 -3.59 14.74
CA GLY A 69 -11.50 -2.27 14.98
C GLY A 69 -10.37 -1.90 14.02
N SER A 70 -9.99 -0.62 14.05
CA SER A 70 -8.73 -0.17 13.43
C SER A 70 -7.52 -0.87 14.07
N SER A 71 -7.65 -1.37 15.30
CA SER A 71 -6.71 -2.27 15.97
C SER A 71 -6.51 -3.61 15.24
N ALA A 72 -7.50 -4.09 14.48
CA ALA A 72 -7.38 -5.27 13.62
C ALA A 72 -6.83 -4.92 12.24
N ALA A 73 -7.22 -3.77 11.71
CA ALA A 73 -6.76 -3.26 10.42
C ALA A 73 -5.27 -2.87 10.43
N THR A 74 -4.80 -2.21 11.49
CA THR A 74 -3.42 -1.73 11.64
C THR A 74 -2.37 -2.84 11.50
N PRO A 75 -2.44 -3.96 12.25
CA PRO A 75 -1.48 -5.05 12.11
C PRO A 75 -1.58 -5.77 10.75
N HIS A 76 -2.76 -5.77 10.10
CA HIS A 76 -2.90 -6.28 8.73
C HIS A 76 -2.05 -5.47 7.74
N VAL A 77 -2.17 -4.14 7.78
CA VAL A 77 -1.35 -3.25 6.95
C VAL A 77 0.12 -3.30 7.33
N ALA A 78 0.44 -3.43 8.62
CA ALA A 78 1.82 -3.62 9.07
C ALA A 78 2.46 -4.90 8.49
N GLY A 79 1.70 -6.00 8.40
CA GLY A 79 2.14 -7.22 7.72
C GLY A 79 2.39 -7.01 6.22
N LEU A 80 1.53 -6.25 5.56
CA LEU A 80 1.73 -5.85 4.16
C LEU A 80 3.01 -5.01 3.98
N VAL A 81 3.23 -4.02 4.85
CA VAL A 81 4.47 -3.22 4.88
C VAL A 81 5.69 -4.11 5.08
N ALA A 82 5.62 -5.11 5.97
CA ALA A 82 6.72 -6.04 6.18
C ALA A 82 7.06 -6.86 4.92
N LEU A 83 6.05 -7.30 4.16
CA LEU A 83 6.26 -7.97 2.87
C LEU A 83 6.89 -7.04 1.83
N TRP A 84 6.48 -5.77 1.81
CA TRP A 84 7.09 -4.76 0.96
C TRP A 84 8.58 -4.59 1.27
N ILE A 85 8.92 -4.43 2.55
CA ILE A 85 10.31 -4.27 3.01
C ILE A 85 11.17 -5.48 2.64
N ASP A 86 10.65 -6.72 2.73
CA ASP A 86 11.41 -7.91 2.30
C ASP A 86 11.77 -7.87 0.81
N ARG A 87 10.87 -7.35 -0.02
CA ARG A 87 11.06 -7.25 -1.48
C ARG A 87 11.92 -6.05 -1.86
N ALA A 88 11.52 -4.86 -1.45
CA ALA A 88 12.14 -3.59 -1.81
C ALA A 88 13.02 -3.07 -0.67
N ARG A 89 14.06 -3.84 -0.33
CA ARG A 89 14.99 -3.62 0.80
C ARG A 89 15.71 -2.26 0.84
N ARG A 90 15.45 -1.39 -0.14
CA ARG A 90 16.05 -0.06 -0.28
C ARG A 90 15.03 1.07 -0.12
N ASP A 91 13.74 0.77 -0.15
CA ASP A 91 12.69 1.78 -0.04
C ASP A 91 12.65 2.31 1.40
N GLY A 92 12.64 3.63 1.54
CA GLY A 92 12.39 4.32 2.79
C GLY A 92 10.90 4.37 3.16
N PRO A 93 10.56 4.80 4.39
CA PRO A 93 9.16 4.80 4.86
C PRO A 93 8.18 5.57 3.98
N GLN A 94 8.61 6.69 3.40
CA GLN A 94 7.77 7.49 2.51
C GLN A 94 7.51 6.78 1.18
N GLU A 95 8.54 6.18 0.57
CA GLU A 95 8.42 5.45 -0.70
C GLU A 95 7.51 4.23 -0.56
N ILE A 96 7.59 3.54 0.59
CA ILE A 96 6.68 2.44 0.94
C ILE A 96 5.25 2.97 1.06
N THR A 97 5.06 4.09 1.78
CA THR A 97 3.74 4.71 1.96
C THR A 97 3.14 5.08 0.61
N ASP A 98 3.84 5.87 -0.20
CA ASP A 98 3.38 6.30 -1.52
C ASP A 98 3.07 5.07 -2.41
N GLY A 99 3.92 4.04 -2.34
CA GLY A 99 3.73 2.78 -3.04
C GLY A 99 2.44 2.04 -2.65
N LEU A 100 2.07 2.06 -1.37
CA LEU A 100 0.82 1.49 -0.87
C LEU A 100 -0.39 2.33 -1.28
N LEU A 101 -0.30 3.66 -1.17
CA LEU A 101 -1.40 4.57 -1.53
C LEU A 101 -1.75 4.49 -3.01
N LEU A 102 -0.74 4.39 -3.88
CA LEU A 102 -0.94 4.22 -5.32
C LEU A 102 -1.59 2.89 -5.71
N ARG A 103 -1.57 1.89 -4.81
CA ARG A 103 -2.11 0.53 -5.04
C ARG A 103 -3.38 0.28 -4.23
N ALA A 104 -3.76 1.21 -3.36
CA ALA A 104 -4.99 1.11 -2.61
C ALA A 104 -6.17 1.06 -3.58
N VAL A 105 -7.17 0.27 -3.22
CA VAL A 105 -8.38 0.15 -4.02
C VAL A 105 -9.38 1.16 -3.51
N ASP A 106 -9.62 2.14 -4.36
CA ASP A 106 -10.54 3.24 -4.08
C ASP A 106 -11.94 2.72 -3.73
N LEU A 107 -12.58 3.38 -2.77
CA LEU A 107 -13.88 2.98 -2.24
C LEU A 107 -14.87 4.14 -2.38
N GLY A 108 -15.99 3.90 -3.03
CA GLY A 108 -17.01 4.93 -3.25
C GLY A 108 -16.66 5.84 -4.42
N GLU A 109 -16.61 7.16 -4.16
CA GLU A 109 -16.36 8.15 -5.21
C GLU A 109 -14.87 8.21 -5.57
N PRO A 110 -14.51 8.37 -6.87
CA PRO A 110 -13.12 8.40 -7.28
C PRO A 110 -12.31 9.51 -6.61
N GLY A 111 -11.17 9.12 -6.03
CA GLY A 111 -10.18 9.99 -5.43
C GLY A 111 -10.12 9.89 -3.90
N PRO A 112 -9.01 10.38 -3.31
CA PRO A 112 -8.81 10.25 -1.88
C PRO A 112 -9.80 11.08 -1.06
N ASP A 113 -10.30 10.50 0.02
CA ASP A 113 -11.34 11.08 0.87
C ASP A 113 -11.01 10.90 2.37
N SER A 114 -11.71 11.62 3.26
CA SER A 114 -11.40 11.60 4.70
C SER A 114 -12.04 10.45 5.48
N VAL A 115 -12.75 9.56 4.80
CA VAL A 115 -13.39 8.33 5.29
C VAL A 115 -12.50 7.12 5.02
N SER A 116 -12.10 6.92 3.76
CA SER A 116 -11.31 5.78 3.28
C SER A 116 -9.83 6.09 3.10
N GLY A 117 -9.45 7.37 3.11
CA GLY A 117 -8.14 7.78 2.62
C GLY A 117 -8.03 7.53 1.12
N HIS A 118 -7.00 6.81 0.70
CA HIS A 118 -6.81 6.34 -0.68
C HIS A 118 -7.54 5.02 -0.97
N GLY A 119 -8.28 4.49 0.02
CA GLY A 119 -9.07 3.27 -0.11
C GLY A 119 -8.47 2.05 0.60
N ALA A 120 -8.92 0.86 0.19
CA ALA A 120 -8.58 -0.41 0.81
C ALA A 120 -7.15 -0.85 0.48
N ALA A 121 -6.37 -1.14 1.53
CA ALA A 121 -5.03 -1.69 1.41
C ALA A 121 -5.02 -3.02 0.65
N ARG A 122 -4.19 -3.14 -0.38
CA ARG A 122 -4.00 -4.40 -1.12
C ARG A 122 -2.53 -4.71 -1.32
N ALA A 123 -2.20 -6.00 -1.20
CA ALA A 123 -0.87 -6.49 -1.52
C ALA A 123 -0.55 -6.35 -3.01
N GLY A 124 -1.52 -6.71 -3.86
CA GLY A 124 -1.39 -6.65 -5.33
C GLY A 124 -0.05 -7.20 -5.83
N ASP A 125 0.50 -6.54 -6.85
CA ASP A 125 1.88 -6.75 -7.27
C ASP A 125 2.82 -5.94 -6.37
N LEU A 126 3.39 -6.63 -5.38
CA LEU A 126 4.49 -6.10 -4.57
C LEU A 126 5.68 -5.74 -5.45
N PRO A 127 6.50 -4.74 -5.04
CA PRO A 127 7.66 -4.34 -5.82
C PRO A 127 8.59 -5.53 -6.11
N PRO A 128 9.30 -5.51 -7.24
CA PRO A 128 10.26 -6.55 -7.58
C PRO A 128 11.37 -6.61 -6.50
N ARG A 129 11.90 -7.81 -6.25
CA ARG A 129 13.03 -7.95 -5.33
C ARG A 129 14.20 -7.11 -5.83
N CYS A 130 14.71 -6.18 -5.00
CA CYS A 130 15.91 -5.42 -5.37
C CYS A 130 17.04 -6.38 -5.78
N GLY A 131 17.60 -6.20 -6.99
CA GLY A 131 18.66 -7.05 -7.53
C GLY A 131 18.20 -8.19 -8.43
N CYS A 132 16.90 -8.51 -8.43
CA CYS A 132 16.29 -9.27 -9.51
C CYS A 132 15.63 -8.26 -10.44
N ALA A 133 16.33 -7.83 -11.49
CA ALA A 133 15.61 -7.31 -12.65
C ALA A 133 14.53 -8.34 -12.96
N ALA A 134 13.25 -7.94 -13.00
CA ALA A 134 12.21 -8.77 -13.58
C ALA A 134 12.79 -9.25 -14.91
N SER A 135 13.13 -10.54 -14.99
CA SER A 135 13.59 -11.09 -16.25
C SER A 135 12.47 -10.75 -17.23
N PRO A 136 12.74 -10.06 -18.35
CA PRO A 136 11.69 -9.85 -19.33
C PRO A 136 11.12 -11.23 -19.59
N THR A 137 9.83 -11.40 -19.29
CA THR A 137 9.11 -12.66 -19.51
C THR A 137 9.56 -13.11 -20.87
N ARG A 138 10.29 -14.22 -20.94
CA ARG A 138 10.78 -14.73 -22.22
C ARG A 138 9.51 -15.03 -23.00
N ALA A 139 9.11 -14.11 -23.86
CA ALA A 139 8.01 -14.32 -24.78
C ALA A 139 8.33 -15.66 -25.42
N ALA A 140 7.44 -16.63 -25.26
CA ALA A 140 7.59 -17.94 -25.86
C ALA A 140 7.70 -17.70 -27.36
N ALA A 141 8.93 -17.71 -27.88
CA ALA A 141 9.16 -17.58 -29.30
C ALA A 141 8.44 -18.78 -29.95
N PRO A 142 7.53 -18.55 -30.91
CA PRO A 142 6.99 -19.66 -31.68
C PRO A 142 8.17 -20.41 -32.31
N TRP A 143 8.07 -21.74 -32.33
CA TRP A 143 9.11 -22.69 -32.72
C TRP A 143 9.63 -22.54 -34.17
N THR A 144 9.22 -21.51 -34.91
CA THR A 144 9.46 -21.34 -36.35
C THR A 144 10.69 -20.52 -36.74
N LEU A 145 11.55 -20.08 -35.82
CA LEU A 145 12.78 -19.35 -36.21
C LEU A 145 14.02 -19.86 -35.47
N ILE A 146 14.53 -21.01 -35.91
CA ILE A 146 15.96 -21.33 -35.78
C ILE A 146 16.58 -21.02 -37.14
N LEU A 147 17.26 -19.88 -37.26
CA LEU A 147 18.49 -19.74 -38.05
C LEU A 147 19.10 -18.35 -37.84
N ALA A 148 20.40 -18.36 -37.51
CA ALA A 148 21.37 -17.28 -37.60
C ALA A 148 21.17 -16.05 -36.70
N LEU A 149 22.00 -15.90 -35.67
CA LEU A 149 23.25 -15.13 -35.78
C LEU A 149 23.97 -15.14 -34.41
N PHE A 150 25.22 -15.62 -34.39
CA PHE A 150 26.14 -15.40 -33.29
C PHE A 150 26.48 -13.91 -33.20
N VAL A 151 25.71 -13.13 -32.42
CA VAL A 151 26.15 -11.81 -31.97
C VAL A 151 26.75 -11.98 -30.58
N ARG A 152 28.09 -11.95 -30.54
CA ARG A 152 28.88 -11.88 -29.32
C ARG A 152 28.62 -10.55 -28.62
N VAL A 153 27.55 -10.47 -27.83
CA VAL A 153 27.29 -9.32 -26.96
C VAL A 153 28.14 -9.47 -25.69
N ARG A 154 29.31 -8.82 -25.67
CA ARG A 154 29.98 -8.48 -24.41
C ARG A 154 29.09 -7.49 -23.65
N ARG A 155 28.30 -7.96 -22.68
CA ARG A 155 27.73 -7.08 -21.65
C ARG A 155 28.63 -7.12 -20.42
N ARG A 156 29.67 -6.27 -20.47
CA ARG A 156 30.15 -5.60 -19.26
C ARG A 156 29.23 -4.40 -19.06
N THR A 157 28.30 -4.50 -18.13
CA THR A 157 27.66 -3.32 -17.53
C THR A 157 27.53 -3.61 -16.04
N THR A 158 28.58 -3.20 -15.35
CA THR A 158 28.58 -2.83 -13.94
C THR A 158 27.43 -1.86 -13.67
N CYS A 159 26.43 -2.26 -12.88
CA CYS A 159 25.61 -1.31 -12.13
C CYS A 159 26.36 -0.95 -10.85
N ALA A 160 27.39 -0.13 -11.02
CA ALA A 160 27.98 0.66 -9.95
C ALA A 160 27.83 2.13 -10.37
N LEU A 161 27.56 2.99 -9.39
CA LEU A 161 27.35 4.44 -9.46
C LEU A 161 25.96 4.92 -9.92
N ALA A 162 25.09 5.12 -8.92
CA ALA A 162 24.43 6.40 -8.75
C ALA A 162 24.24 6.66 -7.24
N ALA A 163 25.36 6.70 -6.52
CA ALA A 163 25.45 7.41 -5.25
C ALA A 163 26.22 8.69 -5.54
N ARG A 164 25.52 9.84 -5.52
CA ARG A 164 25.98 11.16 -5.00
C ARG A 164 25.25 12.34 -5.67
N SER A 165 24.61 13.11 -4.79
CA SER A 165 24.73 14.58 -4.64
C SER A 165 23.91 15.52 -5.51
N ALA A 166 23.06 16.27 -4.77
CA ALA A 166 22.73 17.70 -4.85
C ALA A 166 21.90 18.16 -6.08
N ILE A 167 20.87 18.98 -5.91
CA ILE A 167 20.84 20.44 -5.67
C ILE A 167 19.33 20.78 -5.48
N VAL A 168 18.81 21.56 -4.53
CA VAL A 168 19.14 22.91 -4.01
C VAL A 168 19.02 22.94 -2.48
#